data_AF-A0A123TVQ1-F1
#
_entry.id   AF-A0A123TVQ1-F1
#
_cell.length_a   1.000
_cell.length_b   1.000
_cell.length_c   1.000
_cell.angle_alpha   90.00
_cell.angle_beta   90.00
_cell.angle_gamma   90.00
#
_symmetry.space_group_name_H-M   'P 1'
#
loop_
_entity.id
_entity.type
_entity.pdbx_description
1 polymer ?
#
loop_
_entity_poly.entity_id
_entity_poly.type
_entity_poly.pdbx_seq_one_letter_code
_entity_poly.pdbx_strand_id
1 'polypeptide(L)' 'MGVSRQFVNKHFKILEEAGYLFVIKKGGGRAKGVTPFRFFNDKPFTDKFKEYIQQKLDEELSTGNNAQ' A
#
# COMPACT_ATOMS: atom_id res chain seq x y z
N MET A 1 -18.49 11.75 6.41
CA MET A 1 -18.31 11.71 4.94
C MET A 1 -19.28 10.70 4.35
N GLY A 2 -20.28 11.16 3.58
CA GLY A 2 -21.38 10.33 3.06
C GLY A 2 -21.07 9.56 1.78
N VAL A 3 -19.89 8.93 1.69
CA VAL A 3 -19.45 8.20 0.48
C VAL A 3 -19.37 6.71 0.80
N SER A 4 -19.94 5.87 -0.07
CA SER A 4 -19.95 4.42 0.15
C SER A 4 -18.54 3.83 -0.01
N ARG A 5 -18.24 2.79 0.78
CA ARG A 5 -16.97 2.05 0.68
C ARG A 5 -16.71 1.54 -0.75
N GLN A 6 -17.77 1.11 -1.43
CA GLN A 6 -17.69 0.63 -2.81
C GLN A 6 -17.26 1.74 -3.77
N PHE A 7 -17.81 2.94 -3.60
CA PHE A 7 -17.44 4.10 -4.40
C PHE A 7 -15.97 4.48 -4.21
N VAL A 8 -15.51 4.52 -2.96
CA VAL A 8 -14.09 4.79 -2.64
C VAL A 8 -13.17 3.74 -3.28
N ASN A 9 -13.50 2.45 -3.16
CA ASN A 9 -12.72 1.38 -3.77
C ASN A 9 -12.68 1.48 -5.30
N LYS A 10 -13.77 1.90 -5.95
CA LYS A 10 -13.78 2.14 -7.40
C LYS A 10 -12.80 3.24 -7.79
N HIS A 11 -12.74 4.34 -7.02
CA HIS A 11 -11.82 5.44 -7.30
C HIS A 11 -10.37 5.06 -7.03
N PHE A 12 -10.10 4.25 -6.01
CA PHE A 12 -8.76 3.71 -5.79
C PHE A 12 -8.29 2.83 -6.94
N LYS A 13 -9.16 1.99 -7.53
CA LYS A 13 -8.78 1.23 -8.74
C LYS A 13 -8.39 2.14 -9.90
N ILE A 14 -9.14 3.22 -10.13
CA ILE A 14 -8.82 4.20 -11.20
C ILE A 14 -7.45 4.83 -10.95
N LEU A 15 -7.14 5.23 -9.71
CA LEU A 15 -5.85 5.81 -9.36
C LEU A 15 -4.69 4.79 -9.46
N GLU A 16 -4.96 3.53 -9.17
CA GLU A 16 -3.99 2.43 -9.29
C GLU A 16 -3.65 2.16 -10.76
N GLU A 17 -4.66 2.08 -11.62
CA GLU A 17 -4.50 1.92 -13.08
C GLU A 17 -3.77 3.12 -13.72
N ALA A 18 -4.06 4.34 -13.25
CA ALA A 18 -3.38 5.55 -13.69
C ALA A 18 -1.95 5.71 -13.11
N GLY A 19 -1.55 4.82 -12.20
CA GLY A 19 -0.21 4.80 -11.61
C GLY A 19 0.00 5.83 -10.49
N TYR A 20 -1.04 6.51 -10.02
CA TYR A 20 -0.97 7.49 -8.90
C TYR A 20 -1.17 6.86 -7.53
N LEU A 21 -1.65 5.61 -7.49
CA LEU A 21 -1.78 4.82 -6.28
C LEU A 21 -1.01 3.52 -6.44
N PHE A 22 -0.15 3.22 -5.46
CA PHE A 22 0.54 1.95 -5.36
C PHE A 22 0.11 1.22 -4.10
N VAL A 23 -0.30 -0.04 -4.23
CA VAL A 23 -0.83 -0.85 -3.12
C VAL A 23 0.05 -2.06 -2.88
N ILE A 24 0.64 -2.14 -1.70
CA ILE A 24 1.41 -3.29 -1.24
C ILE A 24 0.58 -4.07 -0.24
N LYS A 25 0.29 -5.34 -0.54
CA LYS A 25 -0.43 -6.24 0.37
C LYS A 25 0.58 -7.05 1.16
N LYS A 26 0.61 -6.88 2.48
CA LYS A 26 1.45 -7.71 3.37
C LYS A 26 0.56 -8.60 4.23
N GLY A 27 0.90 -9.88 4.26
CA GLY A 27 0.24 -10.85 5.14
C GLY A 27 0.82 -10.73 6.55
N GLY A 28 -0.03 -10.60 7.56
CA GLY A 28 0.39 -10.53 8.96
C GLY A 28 0.77 -11.89 9.59
N GLY A 29 0.87 -12.96 8.80
CA GLY A 29 1.08 -14.33 9.28
C GLY A 29 -0.21 -15.10 9.56
N ARG A 30 -0.10 -16.21 10.32
CA ARG A 30 -1.23 -17.11 10.61
C ARG A 30 -2.33 -16.35 11.37
N ALA A 31 -3.53 -16.33 10.81
CA ALA A 31 -4.75 -15.70 11.35
C ALA A 31 -4.81 -14.15 11.44
N LYS A 32 -3.76 -13.41 11.08
CA LYS A 32 -3.74 -11.93 11.18
C LYS A 32 -4.24 -11.19 9.93
N GLY A 33 -4.65 -11.92 8.89
CA GLY A 33 -5.20 -11.34 7.66
C GLY A 33 -4.16 -10.64 6.78
N VAL A 34 -4.65 -9.93 5.77
CA VAL A 34 -3.83 -9.17 4.80
C VAL A 34 -4.10 -7.70 5.00
N THR A 35 -3.05 -6.94 5.30
CA THR A 35 -3.13 -5.49 5.45
C THR A 35 -2.67 -4.83 4.14
N PRO A 36 -3.53 -4.03 3.48
CA PRO A 36 -3.13 -3.24 2.31
C PRO A 36 -2.48 -1.92 2.74
N PHE A 37 -1.21 -1.73 2.41
CA PHE A 37 -0.51 -0.46 2.51
C PHE A 37 -0.68 0.31 1.20
N ARG A 38 -1.19 1.55 1.30
CA ARG A 38 -1.55 2.37 0.14
C ARG A 38 -0.68 3.62 0.11
N PHE A 39 0.02 3.82 -0.99
CA PHE A 39 0.90 4.96 -1.23
C PHE A 39 0.35 5.79 -2.38
N PHE A 40 0.27 7.11 -2.18
CA PHE A 40 -0.20 8.06 -3.19
C PHE A 40 0.95 8.97 -3.59
N ASN A 41 0.97 9.40 -4.85
CA ASN A 41 1.92 10.37 -5.36
C ASN A 41 1.26 11.25 -6.41
N ASP A 42 1.70 12.49 -6.53
CA ASP A 42 1.18 13.45 -7.51
C ASP A 42 1.66 13.15 -8.95
N LYS A 43 2.70 12.32 -9.08
CA LYS A 43 3.20 11.79 -10.35
C LYS A 43 3.05 10.27 -10.38
N PRO A 44 2.84 9.67 -11.56
CA PRO A 44 2.79 8.23 -11.68
C PRO A 44 4.05 7.58 -11.10
N PHE A 45 3.88 6.53 -10.30
CA PHE A 45 4.98 5.76 -9.73
C PHE A 45 5.77 5.08 -10.85
N THR A 46 7.08 5.31 -10.89
CA THR A 46 8.00 4.54 -11.72
C THR A 46 8.30 3.19 -11.08
N ASP A 47 8.62 2.17 -11.86
CA ASP A 47 8.85 0.82 -11.32
C ASP A 47 10.02 0.77 -10.34
N LYS A 48 11.11 1.51 -10.62
CA LYS A 48 12.23 1.67 -9.69
C LYS A 48 11.81 2.28 -8.35
N PHE A 49 10.88 3.24 -8.38
CA PHE A 49 10.40 3.88 -7.15
C PHE A 49 9.45 2.97 -6.37
N LYS A 50 8.65 2.14 -7.05
CA LYS A 50 7.84 1.09 -6.40
C LYS A 50 8.72 0.08 -5.68
N GLU A 51 9.80 -0.38 -6.31
CA GLU A 51 10.79 -1.28 -5.70
C GLU A 51 11.42 -0.67 -4.45
N TYR A 52 11.85 0.59 -4.53
CA TYR A 52 12.40 1.32 -3.39
C TYR A 52 11.40 1.40 -2.22
N ILE A 53 10.13 1.75 -2.49
CA ILE A 53 9.09 1.81 -1.46
C ILE A 53 8.85 0.43 -0.85
N GLN A 54 8.84 -0.62 -1.66
CA GLN A 54 8.64 -1.98 -1.17
C GLN A 54 9.78 -2.41 -0.25
N GLN A 55 11.03 -2.16 -0.62
CA GLN A 55 12.20 -2.46 0.22
C GLN A 55 12.15 -1.68 1.53
N LYS A 56 11.86 -0.38 1.47
CA LYS A 56 11.73 0.45 2.69
C LYS A 56 10.61 -0.01 3.59
N LEU A 57 9.46 -0.36 3.03
CA LEU A 57 8.35 -0.90 3.81
C LEU A 57 8.74 -2.21 4.49
N ASP A 58 9.48 -3.09 3.80
CA ASP A 58 9.96 -4.35 4.38
C ASP A 58 11.00 -4.13 5.48
N GLU A 59 11.90 -3.15 5.33
CA GLU A 59 12.85 -2.74 6.38
C GLU A 59 12.12 -2.24 7.64
N GLU A 60 11.15 -1.34 7.49
CA GLU A 60 10.36 -0.80 8.61
C GLU A 60 9.54 -1.88 9.33
N LEU A 61 8.90 -2.78 8.56
CA LEU A 61 8.13 -3.88 9.13
C LEU A 61 9.04 -4.94 9.78
N SER A 62 10.23 -5.19 9.25
CA SER A 62 11.21 -6.11 9.83
C SER A 62 11.79 -5.57 11.16
N THR A 63 11.88 -4.26 11.30
CA THR A 63 12.40 -3.61 12.53
C THR A 63 11.38 -3.68 13.69
N GLY A 64 10.12 -4.02 13.40
CA GLY A 64 9.07 -4.27 14.40
C GLY A 64 9.28 -5.49 15.31
N ASN A 65 10.39 -6.23 15.17
CA ASN A 65 10.78 -7.31 16.10
C ASN A 65 11.81 -6.86 17.16
N ASN A 66 12.19 -5.58 17.22
CA ASN A 66 13.09 -5.02 18.25
C ASN A 66 12.51 -3.76 18.90
N ALA A 67 11.27 -3.83 19.39
CA ALA A 67 10.72 -2.84 20.31
C ALA A 67 9.89 -3.55 21.41
N GLN A 68 10.53 -3.69 22.57
CA GLN A 68 10.00 -3.90 23.94
C GLN A 68 9.15 -5.14 24.23
#